data_AF-A0A4Q3G2I1-F1
#
_entry.id   AF-A0A4Q3G2I1-F1
#
_cell.length_a   1.000
_cell.length_b   1.000
_cell.length_c   1.000
_cell.angle_alpha   90.00
_cell.angle_beta   90.00
_cell.angle_gamma   90.00
#
_symmetry.space_group_name_H-M   'P 1'
#
loop_
_entity.id
_entity.type
_entity.pdbx_description
1 polymer ?
#
loop_
_entity_poly.entity_id
_entity_poly.type
_entity_poly.pdbx_seq_one_letter_code
_entity_poly.pdbx_strand_id
1 'polypeptide(L)' 'MIQKNWQELIKPNKVEFSSSSRIKATLVAEPLERGFGLTLGNALRR' A
#
# COMPACT_ATOMS: atom_id res chain seq x y z
N MET A 1 -18.62 20.30 -2.64
CA MET A 1 -18.91 18.92 -3.08
C MET A 1 -17.59 18.22 -3.42
N ILE A 2 -16.86 17.65 -2.45
CA ILE A 2 -15.66 16.81 -2.70
C ILE A 2 -15.65 15.67 -1.67
N GLN A 3 -16.71 14.86 -1.65
CA GLN A 3 -16.83 13.72 -0.74
C GLN A 3 -16.73 12.36 -1.47
N LYS A 4 -16.27 12.36 -2.74
CA LYS A 4 -16.24 11.17 -3.60
C LYS A 4 -14.90 10.42 -3.69
N ASN A 5 -13.79 10.96 -3.22
CA ASN A 5 -12.46 10.47 -3.65
C ASN A 5 -11.80 9.34 -2.82
N TRP A 6 -12.47 8.73 -1.85
CA TRP A 6 -11.86 7.67 -1.03
C TRP A 6 -12.63 6.33 -1.03
N GLN A 7 -13.88 6.32 -1.50
CA GLN A 7 -14.67 5.09 -1.65
C GLN A 7 -14.41 4.37 -2.98
N GLU A 8 -13.87 5.06 -3.99
CA GLU A 8 -13.52 4.50 -5.30
C GLU A 8 -12.08 3.96 -5.36
N LEU A 9 -11.31 4.08 -4.28
CA LEU A 9 -9.93 3.62 -4.26
C LEU A 9 -9.85 2.11 -4.49
N ILE A 10 -9.04 1.72 -5.46
CA ILE A 10 -8.65 0.32 -5.65
C ILE A 10 -7.99 -0.17 -4.37
N LYS A 11 -8.71 -1.07 -3.66
CA LYS A 11 -8.14 -1.79 -2.53
C LYS A 11 -7.13 -2.82 -3.07
N PRO A 12 -5.90 -2.90 -2.52
CA PRO A 12 -4.96 -3.92 -2.92
C PRO A 12 -5.55 -5.29 -2.58
N ASN A 13 -5.82 -6.10 -3.61
CA ASN A 13 -6.38 -7.45 -3.46
C ASN A 13 -5.30 -8.48 -3.15
N LYS A 14 -4.02 -8.14 -3.36
CA LYS A 14 -2.87 -9.01 -3.12
C LYS A 14 -1.86 -8.28 -2.26
N VAL A 15 -1.52 -8.91 -1.13
CA VAL A 15 -0.40 -8.50 -0.27
C VAL A 15 0.50 -9.70 -0.11
N GLU A 16 1.70 -9.60 -0.66
CA GLU A 16 2.73 -10.64 -0.55
C GLU A 16 3.78 -10.26 0.48
N PHE A 17 4.21 -11.26 1.23
CA PHE A 17 5.27 -11.13 2.23
C PHE A 17 6.40 -12.08 1.87
N SER A 18 7.61 -11.53 1.75
CA SER A 18 8.84 -12.29 1.57
C SER A 18 9.80 -11.99 2.72
N SER A 19 10.09 -12.98 3.55
CA SER A 19 11.07 -12.85 4.63
C SER A 19 12.47 -13.18 4.12
N SER A 20 13.41 -12.27 4.34
CA SER A 20 14.83 -12.48 4.02
C SER A 20 15.67 -12.83 5.26
N SER A 21 15.14 -12.56 6.46
CA SER A 21 15.77 -12.86 7.75
C SER A 21 14.72 -12.75 8.86
N ARG A 22 15.04 -13.24 10.06
CA ARG A 22 14.21 -13.06 11.27
C ARG A 22 13.84 -11.59 11.54
N ILE A 23 14.71 -10.65 11.14
CA ILE A 23 14.52 -9.21 11.36
C ILE A 23 14.23 -8.41 10.09
N LYS A 24 14.11 -9.07 8.92
CA LYS A 24 13.95 -8.38 7.65
C LYS A 24 12.95 -9.09 6.76
N ALA A 25 11.90 -8.36 6.36
CA ALA A 25 10.91 -8.81 5.40
C ALA A 25 10.63 -7.70 4.38
N THR A 26 10.14 -8.12 3.22
CA THR A 26 9.67 -7.28 2.13
C THR A 26 8.19 -7.54 1.95
N LEU A 27 7.41 -6.45 1.88
CA LEU A 27 5.97 -6.47 1.65
C LEU A 27 5.71 -5.84 0.27
N VAL A 28 4.95 -6.54 -0.57
CA VAL A 28 4.50 -6.03 -1.87
C VAL A 28 2.98 -6.00 -1.86
N ALA A 29 2.41 -4.81 -2.04
CA ALA A 29 0.97 -4.62 -2.13
C ALA A 29 0.60 -4.08 -3.51
N GLU A 30 -0.18 -4.84 -4.28
CA GLU A 30 -0.62 -4.48 -5.62
C GLU A 30 -2.03 -5.03 -5.92
N PRO A 31 -2.80 -4.39 -6.81
CA PRO A 31 -2.56 -3.08 -7.41
C PRO A 31 -2.86 -1.92 -6.44
N LEU A 32 -2.14 -0.81 -6.60
CA LEU A 32 -2.42 0.45 -5.92
C LEU A 32 -2.74 1.51 -6.95
N GLU A 33 -3.64 2.44 -6.61
CA GLU A 33 -3.87 3.59 -7.45
C GLU A 33 -2.61 4.43 -7.62
N ARG A 34 -2.50 5.06 -8.80
CA ARG A 34 -1.37 5.92 -9.13
C ARG A 34 -1.24 7.01 -8.05
N GLY A 35 -0.05 7.11 -7.46
CA GLY A 35 0.26 8.08 -6.40
C GLY A 35 0.00 7.57 -4.98
N PHE A 36 -0.84 6.56 -4.79
CA PHE A 36 -1.17 6.04 -3.45
C PHE A 36 -0.02 5.24 -2.81
N GLY A 37 0.86 4.66 -3.62
CA GLY A 37 2.07 3.99 -3.12
C GLY A 37 2.99 4.91 -2.31
N LEU A 38 3.15 6.17 -2.71
CA LEU A 38 3.93 7.16 -1.96
C LEU A 38 3.23 7.57 -0.67
N THR A 39 1.91 7.76 -0.71
CA THR A 39 1.11 8.11 0.48
C THR A 39 1.22 7.03 1.56
N LEU A 40 0.95 5.78 1.20
CA LEU A 40 1.04 4.64 2.13
C LEU A 40 2.47 4.39 2.59
N GLY A 41 3.45 4.42 1.69
CA GLY A 41 4.86 4.22 2.04
C GLY A 41 5.39 5.29 3.00
N ASN A 42 5.02 6.55 2.81
CA ASN A 42 5.40 7.63 3.73
C ASN A 42 4.71 7.52 5.09
N ALA A 43 3.45 7.09 5.13
CA ALA A 43 2.71 6.91 6.37
C ALA A 43 3.26 5.74 7.21
N LEU A 44 3.57 4.61 6.57
CA LEU A 44 4.10 3.41 7.24
C LEU A 44 5.57 3.55 7.68
N ARG A 45 6.36 4.38 6.99
CA ARG A 45 7.77 4.61 7.33
C ARG A 45 7.95 5.48 8.57
N ARG A 46 6.99 6.37 8.83
CA ARG A 46 7.02 7.28 9.99
C ARG A 46 6.57 6.54 11.23
#